data_AF-A0A1I6TWX0-F1
#
_entry.id   AF-A0A1I6TWX0-F1
#
_cell.length_a   1.000
_cell.length_b   1.000
_cell.length_c   1.000
_cell.angle_alpha   90.00
_cell.angle_beta   90.00
_cell.angle_gamma   90.00
#
_symmetry.space_group_name_H-M   'P 1'
#
loop_
_entity.id
_entity.type
_entity.pdbx_description
1 polymer ?
#
loop_
_entity_poly.entity_id
_entity_poly.type
_entity_poly.pdbx_seq_one_letter_code
_entity_poly.pdbx_strand_id
1 'polypeptide(L)'
;MKTSILATFAVLALVSAAEARPHRHPAAPKVNAAEAEKVLAPLRQAATACFAETVLSNPKATAEARAGRWYEAVGITGFLCRPEVAAMIRTHDNLYGAKTGERYFKGAYVKHLDQQLAERLQPMFARKAVASAEPPLEKASAEEPAENN
;
A
#
# COMPACT_ATOMS: atom_id res chain seq x y z
N MET A 1 21.03 66.91 -43.48
CA MET A 1 19.81 66.10 -43.64
C MET A 1 20.22 64.64 -43.48
N LYS A 2 19.81 63.98 -42.38
CA LYS A 2 20.18 62.59 -42.07
C LYS A 2 18.95 61.71 -42.30
N THR A 3 19.04 60.77 -43.24
CA THR A 3 18.00 59.79 -43.56
C THR A 3 18.13 58.58 -42.64
N SER A 4 17.11 58.33 -41.82
CA SER A 4 16.99 57.12 -41.01
C SER A 4 16.41 56.00 -41.86
N ILE A 5 17.22 54.95 -42.09
CA ILE A 5 16.79 53.71 -42.72
C ILE A 5 16.25 52.79 -41.61
N LEU A 6 14.94 52.53 -41.65
CA LEU A 6 14.26 51.52 -40.84
C LEU A 6 14.54 50.15 -41.47
N ALA A 7 15.32 49.31 -40.79
CA ALA A 7 15.59 47.94 -41.19
C ALA A 7 14.55 46.98 -40.57
N THR A 8 13.90 46.21 -41.43
CA THR A 8 12.87 45.21 -41.15
C THR A 8 13.41 43.88 -40.60
N PHE A 9 12.63 43.34 -39.66
CA PHE A 9 12.49 41.96 -39.15
C PHE A 9 13.25 40.79 -39.80
N ALA A 10 13.81 39.92 -38.93
CA ALA A 10 13.65 38.46 -39.03
C ALA A 10 13.99 37.79 -37.68
N VAL A 11 12.97 37.41 -36.90
CA VAL A 11 13.14 36.50 -35.75
C VAL A 11 12.93 35.07 -36.27
N LEU A 12 14.02 34.31 -36.44
CA LEU A 12 13.94 32.87 -36.65
C LEU A 12 13.80 32.17 -35.29
N ALA A 13 12.59 31.79 -34.93
CA ALA A 13 12.36 30.84 -33.85
C ALA A 13 12.64 29.42 -34.36
N LEU A 14 13.81 28.88 -34.01
CA LEU A 14 14.12 27.46 -34.19
C LEU A 14 13.30 26.65 -33.19
N VAL A 15 12.13 26.17 -33.61
CA VAL A 15 11.35 25.19 -32.85
C VAL A 15 12.02 23.84 -33.02
N SER A 16 12.77 23.40 -32.01
CA SER A 16 13.22 22.02 -31.89
C SER A 16 11.97 21.12 -31.78
N ALA A 17 11.61 20.46 -32.88
CA ALA A 17 10.70 19.34 -32.84
C ALA A 17 11.37 18.22 -32.04
N ALA A 18 11.08 18.16 -30.75
CA ALA A 18 11.36 17.00 -29.93
C ALA A 18 10.46 15.88 -30.43
N GLU A 19 10.98 15.03 -31.31
CA GLU A 19 10.31 13.81 -31.77
C GLU A 19 9.88 13.02 -30.52
N ALA A 20 8.57 12.98 -30.26
CA ALA A 20 7.99 12.18 -29.22
C ALA A 20 8.33 10.72 -29.52
N ARG A 21 9.32 10.17 -28.81
CA ARG A 21 9.70 8.74 -28.91
C ARG A 21 8.42 7.93 -28.78
N PRO A 22 8.07 7.07 -29.76
CA PRO A 22 6.90 6.23 -29.65
C PRO A 22 7.04 5.43 -28.36
N HIS A 23 6.01 5.49 -27.52
CA HIS A 23 5.91 4.63 -26.35
C HIS A 23 6.11 3.20 -26.82
N ARG A 24 7.32 2.66 -26.61
CA ARG A 24 7.59 1.24 -26.82
C ARG A 24 6.62 0.52 -25.91
N HIS A 25 5.55 -0.04 -26.49
CA HIS A 25 4.72 -0.98 -25.77
C HIS A 25 5.66 -2.05 -25.19
N PRO A 26 5.59 -2.32 -23.88
CA PRO A 26 6.39 -3.39 -23.30
C PRO A 26 6.10 -4.66 -24.11
N ALA A 27 7.16 -5.36 -24.52
CA ALA A 27 7.03 -6.62 -25.23
C ALA A 27 6.00 -7.49 -24.49
N ALA A 28 5.09 -8.12 -25.24
CA ALA A 28 4.08 -8.99 -24.67
C ALA A 28 4.75 -9.99 -23.71
N PRO A 29 4.14 -10.28 -22.55
CA PRO A 29 4.70 -11.24 -21.60
C PRO A 29 5.10 -12.52 -22.33
N LYS A 30 6.31 -13.03 -22.06
CA LYS A 30 6.77 -14.30 -22.65
C LYS A 30 5.99 -15.51 -22.15
N VAL A 31 5.12 -15.31 -21.17
CA VAL A 31 4.41 -16.33 -20.41
C VAL A 31 2.91 -16.12 -20.54
N ASN A 32 2.16 -17.22 -20.57
CA ASN A 32 0.71 -17.12 -20.59
C ASN A 32 0.21 -16.59 -19.23
N ALA A 33 -0.89 -15.83 -19.25
CA ALA A 33 -1.40 -15.18 -18.05
C ALA A 33 -1.87 -16.18 -16.98
N ALA A 34 -2.40 -17.34 -17.38
CA ALA A 34 -2.92 -18.36 -16.46
C ALA A 34 -1.80 -19.08 -15.69
N GLU A 35 -0.65 -19.32 -16.32
CA GLU A 35 0.57 -19.88 -15.73
C GLU A 35 1.21 -18.86 -14.80
N ALA A 36 1.33 -17.61 -15.25
CA ALA A 36 1.83 -16.55 -14.39
C ALA A 36 0.97 -16.41 -13.13
N GLU A 37 -0.35 -16.50 -13.25
CA GLU A 37 -1.27 -16.48 -12.13
C GLU A 37 -1.07 -17.68 -11.18
N LYS A 38 -0.94 -18.90 -11.72
CA LYS A 38 -0.66 -20.11 -10.91
C LYS A 38 0.60 -19.98 -10.07
N VAL A 39 1.63 -19.31 -10.58
CA VAL A 39 2.90 -19.11 -9.87
C VAL A 39 2.84 -17.93 -8.89
N LEU A 40 2.20 -16.81 -9.29
CA LEU A 40 2.19 -15.58 -8.47
C LEU A 40 1.11 -15.56 -7.39
N ALA A 41 0.00 -16.26 -7.57
CA ALA A 41 -1.07 -16.34 -6.58
C ALA A 41 -0.58 -16.81 -5.18
N PRO A 42 0.15 -17.93 -5.03
CA PRO A 42 0.62 -18.36 -3.71
C PRO A 42 1.64 -17.38 -3.11
N LEU A 43 2.47 -16.73 -3.92
CA LEU A 43 3.44 -15.73 -3.43
C LEU A 43 2.76 -14.47 -2.90
N ARG A 44 1.70 -14.01 -3.58
CA ARG A 44 0.85 -12.93 -3.06
C ARG A 44 0.19 -13.32 -1.75
N GLN A 45 -0.39 -14.52 -1.69
CA GLN A 45 -1.03 -15.00 -0.47
C GLN A 45 -0.05 -15.06 0.70
N ALA A 46 1.17 -15.55 0.48
CA ALA A 46 2.22 -15.58 1.51
C ALA A 46 2.59 -14.16 1.98
N ALA A 47 2.80 -13.23 1.05
CA ALA A 47 3.11 -11.84 1.39
C ALA A 47 1.95 -11.17 2.16
N THR A 48 0.70 -11.30 1.70
CA THR A 48 -0.48 -10.76 2.39
C THR A 48 -0.67 -11.39 3.77
N ALA A 49 -0.42 -12.70 3.91
CA ALA A 49 -0.48 -13.39 5.19
C ALA A 49 0.55 -12.84 6.18
N CYS A 50 1.80 -12.64 5.75
CA CYS A 50 2.82 -12.02 6.58
C CYS A 50 2.41 -10.60 7.03
N PHE A 51 1.89 -9.76 6.12
CA PHE A 51 1.43 -8.43 6.50
C PHE A 51 0.30 -8.51 7.54
N ALA A 52 -0.66 -9.41 7.37
CA ALA A 52 -1.75 -9.57 8.32
C ALA A 52 -1.25 -10.02 9.71
N GLU A 53 -0.34 -10.99 9.76
CA GLU A 53 0.24 -11.50 11.00
C GLU A 53 1.06 -10.44 11.73
N THR A 54 1.91 -9.72 11.00
CA THR A 54 2.79 -8.70 11.58
C THR A 54 2.02 -7.48 12.05
N VAL A 55 0.97 -7.05 11.33
CA VAL A 55 0.06 -5.98 11.77
C VAL A 55 -0.64 -6.38 13.07
N LEU A 56 -1.16 -7.62 13.16
CA LEU A 56 -1.81 -8.12 14.38
C LEU A 56 -0.86 -8.25 15.57
N SER A 57 0.40 -8.57 15.31
CA SER A 57 1.43 -8.77 16.35
C SER A 57 2.06 -7.46 16.83
N ASN A 58 1.77 -6.33 16.17
CA ASN A 58 2.31 -5.02 16.53
C ASN A 58 1.19 -4.10 17.05
N PRO A 59 1.21 -3.68 18.33
CA PRO A 59 0.16 -2.83 18.90
C PRO A 59 -0.03 -1.50 18.17
N LYS A 60 1.06 -0.87 17.72
CA LYS A 60 1.02 0.41 16.99
C LYS A 60 0.37 0.21 15.62
N ALA A 61 0.80 -0.79 14.85
CA ALA A 61 0.22 -1.09 13.54
C ALA A 61 -1.25 -1.51 13.65
N THR A 62 -1.61 -2.29 14.67
CA THR A 62 -3.01 -2.64 14.96
C THR A 62 -3.86 -1.39 15.24
N ALA A 63 -3.34 -0.39 15.95
CA ALA A 63 -4.06 0.86 16.19
C ALA A 63 -4.30 1.65 14.90
N GLU A 64 -3.30 1.76 14.02
CA GLU A 64 -3.44 2.35 12.69
C GLU A 64 -4.49 1.61 11.85
N ALA A 65 -4.42 0.27 11.81
CA ALA A 65 -5.34 -0.58 11.08
C ALA A 65 -6.79 -0.44 11.56
N ARG A 66 -7.02 -0.38 12.88
CA ARG A 66 -8.35 -0.12 13.46
C ARG A 66 -8.94 1.23 13.04
N ALA A 67 -8.08 2.22 12.82
CA ALA A 67 -8.49 3.53 12.33
C ALA A 67 -8.64 3.59 10.79
N GLY A 68 -8.54 2.46 10.10
CA GLY A 68 -8.61 2.37 8.64
C GLY A 68 -7.35 2.86 7.91
N ARG A 69 -6.27 3.15 8.64
CA ARG A 69 -4.98 3.64 8.12
C ARG A 69 -4.07 2.46 7.78
N TRP A 70 -4.46 1.71 6.75
CA TRP A 70 -3.81 0.47 6.34
C TRP A 70 -2.39 0.69 5.81
N TYR A 71 -2.18 1.75 5.02
CA TYR A 71 -0.86 2.11 4.50
C TYR A 71 0.14 2.36 5.63
N GLU A 72 -0.26 3.09 6.68
CA GLU A 72 0.56 3.35 7.87
C GLU A 72 0.80 2.07 8.67
N ALA A 73 -0.23 1.25 8.86
CA ALA A 73 -0.11 -0.03 9.57
C ALA A 73 0.93 -0.95 8.90
N VAL A 74 0.84 -1.09 7.57
CA VAL A 74 1.76 -1.87 6.75
C VAL A 74 3.16 -1.24 6.73
N GLY A 75 3.26 0.09 6.71
CA GLY A 75 4.52 0.82 6.76
C GLY A 75 5.33 0.58 8.04
N ILE A 76 4.64 0.38 9.18
CA ILE A 76 5.28 0.10 10.47
C ILE A 76 5.94 -1.29 10.48
N THR A 77 5.28 -2.30 9.93
CA THR A 77 5.72 -3.71 10.07
C THR A 77 6.31 -4.31 8.80
N GLY A 78 6.20 -3.63 7.66
CA GLY A 78 6.48 -4.22 6.36
C GLY A 78 7.92 -4.68 6.12
N PHE A 79 8.88 -4.18 6.92
CA PHE A 79 10.26 -4.67 6.89
C PHE A 79 10.38 -6.14 7.32
N LEU A 80 9.43 -6.66 8.11
CA LEU A 80 9.38 -8.05 8.55
C LEU A 80 9.00 -9.00 7.40
N CYS A 81 8.23 -8.53 6.43
CA CYS A 81 7.74 -9.33 5.29
C CYS A 81 8.64 -9.27 4.05
N ARG A 82 9.89 -8.82 4.22
CA ARG A 82 10.87 -8.73 3.13
C ARG A 82 11.14 -10.06 2.44
N PRO A 83 11.27 -11.22 3.12
CA PRO A 83 11.50 -12.49 2.43
C PRO A 83 10.39 -12.85 1.44
N GLU A 84 9.13 -12.73 1.86
CA GLU A 84 7.94 -13.03 1.07
C GLU A 84 7.80 -12.07 -0.10
N VAL A 85 7.93 -10.77 0.17
CA VAL A 85 7.89 -9.72 -0.86
C VAL A 85 9.02 -9.90 -1.87
N ALA A 86 10.24 -10.22 -1.43
CA ALA A 86 11.37 -10.44 -2.32
C ALA A 86 11.18 -11.68 -3.20
N ALA A 87 10.59 -12.77 -2.68
CA ALA A 87 10.26 -13.94 -3.47
C ALA A 87 9.24 -13.59 -4.57
N MET A 88 8.19 -12.84 -4.22
CA MET A 88 7.21 -12.36 -5.18
C MET A 88 7.83 -11.46 -6.26
N ILE A 89 8.67 -10.49 -5.87
CA ILE A 89 9.36 -9.58 -6.80
C ILE A 89 10.26 -10.34 -7.76
N ARG A 90 11.11 -11.25 -7.26
CA ARG A 90 12.01 -12.05 -8.10
C ARG A 90 11.24 -12.89 -9.10
N THR A 91 10.17 -13.54 -8.66
CA THR A 91 9.33 -14.35 -9.54
C THR A 91 8.63 -13.50 -10.60
N HIS A 92 8.13 -12.32 -10.22
CA HIS A 92 7.54 -11.40 -11.18
C HIS A 92 8.57 -10.91 -12.21
N ASP A 93 9.80 -10.61 -11.79
CA ASP A 93 10.90 -10.27 -12.69
C ASP A 93 11.24 -11.41 -13.67
N ASN A 94 11.21 -12.65 -13.20
CA ASN A 94 11.45 -13.82 -14.05
C ASN A 94 10.36 -14.01 -15.12
N LEU A 95 9.11 -13.71 -14.78
CA LEU A 95 7.97 -13.88 -15.68
C LEU A 95 7.82 -12.71 -16.68
N TYR A 96 7.93 -11.48 -16.20
CA TYR A 96 7.59 -10.28 -16.99
C TYR A 96 8.81 -9.45 -17.41
N GLY A 97 10.01 -9.85 -16.98
CA GLY A 97 11.26 -9.18 -17.28
C GLY A 97 11.80 -8.38 -16.10
N ALA A 98 13.10 -8.07 -16.14
CA ALA A 98 13.80 -7.41 -15.05
C ALA A 98 13.16 -6.07 -14.64
N LYS A 99 13.18 -5.78 -13.33
CA LYS A 99 12.67 -4.55 -12.70
C LYS A 99 11.14 -4.38 -12.79
N THR A 100 10.40 -5.38 -13.25
CA THR A 100 8.93 -5.32 -13.29
C THR A 100 8.30 -5.64 -11.95
N GLY A 101 8.92 -6.51 -11.15
CA GLY A 101 8.45 -6.95 -9.85
C GLY A 101 8.42 -5.84 -8.81
N GLU A 102 9.45 -4.99 -8.76
CA GLU A 102 9.48 -3.84 -7.86
C GLU A 102 8.35 -2.85 -8.17
N ARG A 103 8.11 -2.59 -9.46
CA ARG A 103 7.01 -1.75 -9.94
C ARG A 103 5.65 -2.38 -9.66
N TYR A 104 5.54 -3.69 -9.83
CA TYR A 104 4.34 -4.44 -9.50
C TYR A 104 4.02 -4.36 -8.01
N PHE A 105 5.01 -4.57 -7.15
CA PHE A 105 4.88 -4.48 -5.70
C PHE A 105 4.39 -3.08 -5.28
N LYS A 106 5.12 -2.03 -5.67
CA LYS A 106 4.79 -0.64 -5.32
C LYS A 106 3.50 -0.11 -5.96
N GLY A 107 3.05 -0.74 -7.04
CA GLY A 107 1.86 -0.36 -7.79
C GLY A 107 0.68 -1.26 -7.48
N ALA A 108 0.43 -2.21 -8.38
CA ALA A 108 -0.77 -3.04 -8.37
C ALA A 108 -0.94 -3.82 -7.06
N TYR A 109 0.13 -4.39 -6.51
CA TYR A 109 0.02 -5.19 -5.29
C TYR A 109 -0.34 -4.34 -4.07
N VAL A 110 0.44 -3.29 -3.75
CA VAL A 110 0.17 -2.43 -2.58
C VAL A 110 -1.21 -1.76 -2.69
N LYS A 111 -1.65 -1.36 -3.88
CA LYS A 111 -2.99 -0.77 -4.07
C LYS A 111 -4.13 -1.70 -3.62
N HIS A 112 -3.96 -3.02 -3.75
CA HIS A 112 -4.95 -4.01 -3.35
C HIS A 112 -4.71 -4.58 -1.95
N LEU A 113 -3.50 -4.40 -1.40
CA LEU A 113 -3.13 -4.94 -0.10
C LEU A 113 -4.01 -4.37 1.02
N ASP A 114 -4.25 -3.05 1.02
CA ASP A 114 -5.07 -2.39 2.04
C ASP A 114 -6.48 -2.99 2.12
N GLN A 115 -7.12 -3.20 0.97
CA GLN A 115 -8.44 -3.81 0.89
C GLN A 115 -8.43 -5.26 1.39
N GLN A 116 -7.45 -6.06 0.98
CA GLN A 116 -7.33 -7.46 1.42
C GLN A 116 -7.10 -7.58 2.93
N LEU A 117 -6.32 -6.66 3.50
CA LEU A 117 -6.09 -6.61 4.94
C LEU A 117 -7.35 -6.17 5.68
N ALA A 118 -8.08 -5.18 5.18
CA ALA A 118 -9.35 -4.75 5.75
C ALA A 118 -10.38 -5.89 5.78
N GLU A 119 -10.60 -6.55 4.64
CA GLU A 119 -11.53 -7.68 4.53
C GLU A 119 -11.20 -8.81 5.50
N ARG A 120 -9.90 -9.07 5.71
CA ARG A 120 -9.43 -10.13 6.61
C ARG A 120 -9.48 -9.74 8.09
N LEU A 121 -9.04 -8.54 8.45
CA LEU A 121 -8.73 -8.16 9.83
C LEU A 121 -9.83 -7.32 10.50
N GLN A 122 -10.59 -6.52 9.74
CA GLN A 122 -11.67 -5.69 10.30
C GLN A 122 -12.68 -6.52 11.12
N PRO A 123 -13.13 -7.72 10.69
CA PRO A 123 -14.04 -8.54 11.47
C PRO A 123 -13.45 -9.00 12.81
N MET A 124 -12.13 -9.23 12.86
CA MET A 124 -11.45 -9.62 14.10
C MET A 124 -11.39 -8.47 15.10
N PHE A 125 -11.21 -7.24 14.61
CA PHE A 125 -11.23 -6.04 15.44
C PHE A 125 -12.61 -5.75 16.01
N ALA A 126 -13.66 -5.88 15.20
CA ALA A 126 -15.05 -5.69 15.65
C ALA A 126 -15.42 -6.68 16.76
N ARG A 127 -15.07 -7.97 16.62
CA ARG A 127 -15.32 -8.99 17.66
C ARG A 127 -14.58 -8.70 18.96
N LYS A 128 -13.31 -8.28 18.90
CA LYS A 128 -12.53 -7.91 20.08
C LYS A 128 -13.09 -6.68 20.80
N ALA A 129 -13.69 -5.73 20.07
CA ALA A 129 -14.32 -4.56 20.68
C ALA A 129 -15.56 -4.94 21.50
N VAL A 130 -16.42 -5.84 20.98
CA VAL A 130 -17.61 -6.32 21.69
C VAL A 130 -17.24 -7.11 22.95
N ALA A 131 -16.23 -7.98 22.87
CA ALA A 131 -15.77 -8.77 24.02
C ALA A 131 -15.11 -7.92 25.13
N SER A 132 -14.57 -6.75 24.79
CA SER A 132 -13.91 -5.86 25.76
C SER A 132 -14.86 -4.86 26.42
N ALA A 133 -16.10 -4.74 25.95
CA ALA A 133 -17.11 -3.82 26.47
C ALA A 133 -17.96 -4.43 27.59
N GLU A 134 -17.32 -5.19 28.49
CA GLU A 134 -17.97 -5.62 29.73
C GLU A 134 -18.16 -4.39 30.64
N PRO A 135 -19.39 -4.07 31.09
CA PRO A 135 -19.66 -2.84 31.81
C PRO A 135 -18.90 -2.83 33.16
N PRO A 136 -18.30 -1.70 33.56
CA PRO A 136 -17.81 -1.53 34.93
C PRO A 136 -18.96 -1.82 35.90
N LEU A 137 -18.69 -2.64 36.93
CA LEU A 137 -19.60 -2.81 38.06
C LEU A 137 -19.90 -1.43 38.66
N GLU A 138 -21.06 -0.88 38.33
CA GLU A 138 -21.60 0.28 39.02
C GLU A 138 -21.94 -0.09 40.47
N LYS A 139 -21.40 0.70 41.39
CA LYS A 139 -21.87 0.96 42.77
C LYS A 139 -21.65 -0.14 43.82
N ALA A 140 -20.50 -0.07 44.48
CA ALA A 140 -20.48 -0.18 45.94
C ALA A 140 -20.84 1.21 46.52
N SER A 141 -22.13 1.54 46.52
CA SER A 141 -22.66 2.57 47.40
C SER A 141 -22.78 1.96 48.79
N ALA A 142 -21.83 2.28 49.67
CA ALA A 142 -22.03 2.23 51.11
C ALA A 142 -21.39 3.50 51.68
N GLU A 143 -22.09 4.62 51.52
CA GLU A 143 -22.08 5.68 52.53
C GLU A 143 -22.57 5.04 53.84
N GLU A 144 -21.66 4.82 54.79
CA GLU A 144 -22.06 4.74 56.20
C GLU A 144 -22.30 6.18 56.70
N PRO A 145 -23.52 6.53 57.12
CA PRO A 145 -23.72 7.73 57.91
C PRO A 145 -23.31 7.43 59.35
N ALA A 146 -22.55 8.34 59.93
CA ALA A 146 -22.34 8.43 61.37
C ALA A 146 -23.68 8.66 62.08
N GLU A 147 -23.99 7.88 63.12
CA GLU A 147 -25.00 8.28 64.10
C GLU A 147 -24.67 7.78 65.52
N ASN A 148 -24.78 8.73 66.45
CA ASN A 148 -24.56 8.63 67.90
C ASN A 148 -25.51 7.62 68.57
N ASN A 149 -25.00 6.91 69.58
CA ASN A 149 -25.55 6.87 70.95
C ASN A 149 -24.57 6.21 71.92
#